data_AF-A0A521K6B0-F1
#
_entry.id   AF-A0A521K6B0-F1
#
_cell.length_a   1.000
_cell.length_b   1.000
_cell.length_c   1.000
_cell.angle_alpha   90.00
_cell.angle_beta   90.00
_cell.angle_gamma   90.00
#
_symmetry.space_group_name_H-M   'P 1'
#
loop_
_entity.id
_entity.type
_entity.pdbx_description
1 polymer ?
#
loop_
_entity_poly.entity_id
_entity_poly.type
_entity_poly.pdbx_seq_one_letter_code
_entity_poly.pdbx_strand_id
1 'polypeptide(L)'
;MVIRPSHVPLLVLTVLILAPIADVAVAQGSGPASPRDASSRAYWSDRWRGWHFYEAPPTQEVEPATRPAPAPPPRPAAPERPPELVEFDRLQKTLEDLRNIAIMRPSEANVRSYMELEM
;
A
#
# COMPACT_ATOMS: atom_id res chain seq x y z
N MET A 1 13.81 44.65 47.89
CA MET A 1 14.25 43.29 47.55
C MET A 1 13.90 43.06 46.08
N VAL A 2 14.93 43.13 45.24
CA VAL A 2 14.92 42.88 43.80
C VAL A 2 14.69 41.37 43.59
N ILE A 3 13.92 40.92 42.60
CA ILE A 3 14.42 40.29 41.36
C ILE A 3 13.27 40.22 40.33
N ARG A 4 13.65 40.55 39.10
CA ARG A 4 12.90 40.65 37.84
C ARG A 4 12.73 39.27 37.15
N PRO A 5 11.94 39.18 36.06
CA PRO A 5 11.37 37.95 35.50
C PRO A 5 12.33 37.17 34.59
N SER A 6 12.05 35.89 34.36
CA SER A 6 12.72 35.08 33.34
C SER A 6 11.72 34.60 32.29
N HIS A 7 11.67 35.30 31.15
CA HIS A 7 11.27 34.71 29.89
C HIS A 7 12.51 34.07 29.23
N VAL A 8 12.26 33.06 28.40
CA VAL A 8 13.14 32.52 27.34
C VAL A 8 14.14 31.44 27.80
N PRO A 9 14.35 30.33 27.07
CA PRO A 9 13.86 30.00 25.71
C PRO A 9 13.13 28.64 25.61
N LEU A 10 11.91 28.56 25.08
CA LEU A 10 11.64 28.18 23.68
C LEU A 10 12.87 28.11 22.74
N LEU A 11 13.86 27.23 23.02
CA LEU A 11 14.90 26.81 22.07
C LEU A 11 15.81 25.72 22.68
N VAL A 12 15.31 24.49 22.83
CA VAL A 12 16.20 23.32 22.98
C VAL A 12 15.65 22.21 22.08
N LEU A 13 16.46 21.85 21.09
CA LEU A 13 16.38 20.66 20.24
C LEU A 13 15.57 20.70 18.93
N THR A 14 15.52 21.86 18.26
CA THR A 14 15.77 21.84 16.80
C THR A 14 17.22 21.40 16.62
N VAL A 15 17.48 20.43 15.74
CA VAL A 15 18.78 19.77 15.45
C VAL A 15 19.07 18.53 16.32
N LEU A 16 18.53 17.38 15.89
CA LEU A 16 19.19 16.09 16.08
C LEU A 16 19.09 15.27 14.78
N ILE A 17 20.16 15.39 13.99
CA ILE A 17 20.70 14.37 13.10
C ILE A 17 19.94 14.15 11.77
N LEU A 18 20.18 15.09 10.85
CA LEU A 18 20.42 14.77 9.45
C LEU A 18 21.67 13.87 9.38
N ALA A 19 21.49 12.56 9.27
CA ALA A 19 22.55 11.64 8.87
C ALA A 19 22.26 11.16 7.44
N PRO A 20 23.10 11.49 6.43
CA PRO A 20 23.08 10.73 5.20
C PRO A 20 23.63 9.35 5.53
N ILE A 21 22.78 8.33 5.48
CA ILE A 21 23.23 6.94 5.49
C ILE A 21 23.94 6.73 4.15
N ALA A 22 25.24 7.04 4.11
CA ALA A 22 26.12 6.66 3.03
C ALA A 22 26.42 5.17 3.17
N ASP A 23 25.56 4.35 2.58
CA ASP A 23 25.82 2.92 2.42
C ASP A 23 26.85 2.76 1.28
N VAL A 24 28.12 2.68 1.64
CA VAL A 24 29.18 2.32 0.69
C VAL A 24 29.28 0.80 0.64
N ALA A 25 28.38 0.17 -0.11
CA ALA A 25 28.49 -1.25 -0.44
C ALA A 25 29.54 -1.43 -1.55
N VAL A 26 30.80 -1.64 -1.16
CA VAL A 26 31.83 -2.15 -2.08
C VAL A 26 31.50 -3.61 -2.40
N ALA A 27 30.86 -3.83 -3.54
CA ALA A 27 30.67 -5.17 -4.11
C ALA A 27 31.88 -5.52 -4.98
N GLN A 28 32.83 -6.28 -4.44
CA GLN A 28 33.84 -6.95 -5.27
C GLN A 28 33.42 -8.39 -5.54
N GLY A 29 32.85 -8.58 -6.72
CA GLY A 29 32.58 -9.87 -7.33
C GLY A 29 32.77 -9.73 -8.84
N SER A 30 34.01 -9.61 -9.29
CA SER A 30 34.38 -9.50 -10.70
C SER A 30 34.27 -10.87 -11.37
N GLY A 31 33.05 -11.29 -11.70
CA GLY A 31 32.75 -12.32 -12.69
C GLY A 31 31.92 -11.72 -13.82
N PRO A 32 31.93 -12.30 -15.04
CA PRO A 32 31.09 -11.78 -16.13
C PRO A 32 29.63 -11.82 -15.70
N ALA A 33 28.99 -10.64 -15.66
CA ALA A 33 27.59 -10.52 -15.26
C ALA A 33 26.71 -11.28 -16.25
N SER A 34 25.97 -12.27 -15.77
CA SER A 34 24.98 -12.95 -16.60
C SER A 34 23.85 -11.97 -16.92
N PRO A 35 23.15 -12.10 -18.06
CA PRO A 35 22.02 -11.24 -18.41
C PRO A 35 20.94 -11.17 -17.31
N ARG A 36 20.80 -12.26 -16.55
CA ARG A 36 19.91 -12.39 -15.38
C ARG A 36 20.35 -11.53 -14.19
N ASP A 37 21.64 -11.33 -14.01
CA ASP A 37 22.20 -10.47 -12.96
C ASP A 37 22.05 -8.98 -13.31
N ALA A 38 22.08 -8.66 -14.61
CA ALA A 38 21.81 -7.32 -15.09
C ALA A 38 20.33 -6.93 -14.91
N SER A 39 19.39 -7.83 -15.24
CA SER A 39 17.96 -7.58 -15.06
C SER A 39 17.55 -7.48 -13.59
N SER A 40 18.11 -8.34 -12.72
CA SER A 40 17.83 -8.27 -11.29
C SER A 40 18.35 -6.97 -10.68
N ARG A 41 19.55 -6.51 -11.07
CA ARG A 41 20.08 -5.22 -10.61
C ARG A 41 19.22 -4.03 -11.05
N ALA A 42 18.66 -4.06 -12.27
CA ALA A 42 17.73 -3.03 -12.73
C ALA A 42 16.43 -3.01 -11.89
N TYR A 43 15.86 -4.18 -11.60
CA TYR A 43 14.66 -4.33 -10.75
C TYR A 43 14.84 -3.71 -9.36
N TRP A 44 15.95 -4.00 -8.66
CA TRP A 44 16.22 -3.47 -7.31
C TRP A 44 16.60 -1.99 -7.26
N SER A 45 16.98 -1.40 -8.40
CA SER A 45 17.31 0.02 -8.52
C SER A 45 16.08 0.90 -8.71
N ASP A 46 14.95 0.31 -9.13
CA ASP A 46 13.70 1.03 -9.40
C ASP A 46 12.85 1.16 -8.14
N ARG A 47 13.28 2.06 -7.25
CA ARG A 47 12.66 2.27 -5.92
C ARG A 47 11.45 3.21 -5.95
N TRP A 48 11.16 3.82 -7.09
CA TRP A 48 10.09 4.80 -7.26
C TRP A 48 8.78 4.17 -7.79
N ARG A 49 8.83 2.92 -8.26
CA ARG A 49 7.66 2.17 -8.75
C ARG A 49 6.58 1.86 -7.71
N GLY A 50 6.82 2.05 -6.41
CA GLY A 50 5.82 1.83 -5.37
C GLY A 50 5.52 0.34 -5.11
N TRP A 51 4.33 0.03 -4.58
CA TRP A 51 3.99 -1.28 -4.01
C TRP A 51 3.63 -2.34 -5.05
N HIS A 52 4.14 -2.22 -6.27
CA HIS A 52 3.93 -3.20 -7.33
C HIS A 52 4.99 -4.30 -7.23
N PHE A 53 4.61 -5.41 -6.57
CA PHE A 53 5.47 -6.58 -6.36
C PHE A 53 5.69 -7.42 -7.63
N TYR A 54 4.90 -7.20 -8.70
CA TYR A 54 4.97 -7.98 -9.93
C TYR A 54 5.22 -7.10 -11.15
N GLU A 55 6.25 -7.44 -11.92
CA GLU A 55 6.41 -6.98 -13.31
C GLU A 55 5.58 -7.84 -14.24
N ALA A 56 5.03 -7.21 -15.29
CA ALA A 56 4.53 -7.98 -16.41
C ALA A 56 5.71 -8.78 -16.99
N PRO A 57 5.56 -10.10 -17.21
CA PRO A 57 6.60 -10.86 -17.88
C PRO A 57 6.88 -10.23 -19.26
N PRO A 58 8.12 -10.33 -19.76
CA PRO A 58 8.44 -9.82 -21.09
C PRO A 58 7.43 -10.38 -22.09
N THR A 59 6.88 -9.50 -22.92
CA THR A 59 5.92 -9.87 -23.96
C THR A 59 6.57 -10.94 -24.83
N GLN A 60 6.06 -12.17 -24.75
CA GLN A 60 6.38 -13.17 -25.76
C GLN A 60 5.87 -12.62 -27.08
N GLU A 61 6.77 -12.45 -28.05
CA GLU A 61 6.39 -12.18 -29.43
C GLU A 61 5.41 -13.29 -29.84
N VAL A 62 4.15 -12.90 -30.02
CA VAL A 62 3.09 -13.82 -30.44
C VAL A 62 3.46 -14.23 -31.85
N GLU A 63 3.86 -15.50 -32.04
CA GLU A 63 3.98 -16.07 -33.38
C GLU A 63 2.68 -15.83 -34.16
N PRO A 64 2.77 -15.52 -35.47
CA PRO A 64 1.60 -15.20 -36.28
C PRO A 64 0.53 -16.28 -36.12
N ALA A 65 -0.70 -15.82 -35.80
CA ALA A 65 -1.81 -16.67 -35.40
C ALA A 65 -2.12 -17.75 -36.45
N THR A 66 -1.64 -18.96 -36.21
CA THR A 66 -2.01 -20.12 -37.01
C THR A 66 -3.30 -20.70 -36.42
N ARG A 67 -4.40 -20.51 -37.15
CA ARG A 67 -5.76 -21.05 -36.92
C ARG A 67 -6.46 -20.54 -35.64
N PRO A 68 -7.78 -20.29 -35.66
CA PRO A 68 -8.53 -19.95 -34.44
C PRO A 68 -8.34 -21.04 -33.39
N ALA A 69 -7.85 -20.66 -32.22
CA ALA A 69 -7.81 -21.56 -31.08
C ALA A 69 -9.26 -21.96 -30.72
N PRO A 70 -9.50 -23.24 -30.35
CA PRO A 70 -10.80 -23.65 -29.84
C PRO A 70 -11.21 -22.78 -28.66
N ALA A 71 -12.53 -22.52 -28.52
CA ALA A 71 -13.04 -21.76 -27.39
C ALA A 71 -12.53 -22.39 -26.07
N PRO A 72 -12.03 -21.57 -25.12
CA PRO A 72 -11.58 -22.09 -23.85
C PRO A 72 -12.74 -22.83 -23.17
N PRO A 73 -12.47 -23.96 -22.49
CA PRO A 73 -13.51 -24.68 -21.78
C PRO A 73 -14.18 -23.75 -20.75
N PRO A 74 -15.47 -23.96 -20.46
CA PRO A 74 -16.17 -23.20 -19.44
C PRO A 74 -15.37 -23.24 -18.14
N ARG A 75 -15.04 -22.06 -17.62
CA ARG A 75 -14.34 -21.96 -16.33
C ARG A 75 -15.20 -22.63 -15.26
N PRO A 76 -14.60 -23.43 -14.36
CA PRO A 76 -15.29 -23.94 -13.20
C PRO A 76 -15.98 -22.78 -12.45
N ALA A 77 -17.19 -23.03 -11.96
CA ALA A 77 -17.89 -22.07 -11.10
C ALA A 77 -16.96 -21.66 -9.96
N ALA A 78 -16.89 -20.36 -9.68
CA ALA A 78 -16.12 -19.87 -8.54
C ALA A 78 -16.66 -20.53 -7.26
N PRO A 79 -15.77 -20.89 -6.32
CA PRO A 79 -16.21 -21.43 -5.04
C PRO A 79 -17.13 -20.42 -4.34
N GLU A 80 -18.15 -20.94 -3.67
CA GLU A 80 -19.04 -20.11 -2.85
C GLU A 80 -18.23 -19.38 -1.79
N ARG A 81 -18.56 -18.09 -1.57
CA ARG A 81 -17.85 -17.26 -0.60
C ARG A 81 -18.12 -17.80 0.81
N PRO A 82 -17.11 -17.92 1.68
CA PRO A 82 -17.32 -18.26 3.08
C PRO A 82 -18.37 -17.34 3.72
N PRO A 83 -19.30 -17.88 4.53
CA PRO A 83 -20.38 -17.09 5.13
C PRO A 83 -19.85 -15.95 6.01
N GLU A 84 -18.69 -16.12 6.64
CA GLU A 84 -18.05 -15.10 7.48
C GLU A 84 -17.69 -13.84 6.67
N LEU A 85 -17.25 -14.01 5.41
CA LEU A 85 -16.95 -12.88 4.54
C LEU A 85 -18.23 -12.14 4.11
N VAL A 86 -19.32 -12.88 3.93
CA VAL A 86 -20.61 -12.27 3.59
C VAL A 86 -21.15 -11.44 4.75
N GLU A 87 -21.06 -11.94 5.98
CA GLU A 87 -21.46 -11.17 7.17
C GLU A 87 -20.56 -9.95 7.37
N PHE A 88 -19.26 -10.09 7.12
CA PHE A 88 -18.33 -8.97 7.20
C PHE A 88 -18.66 -7.86 6.19
N ASP A 89 -18.95 -8.21 4.94
CA ASP A 89 -19.37 -7.24 3.91
C ASP A 89 -20.65 -6.49 4.33
N ARG A 90 -21.61 -7.18 4.96
CA ARG A 90 -22.83 -6.55 5.49
C ARG A 90 -22.53 -5.58 6.63
N LEU A 91 -21.63 -5.96 7.53
CA LEU A 91 -21.20 -5.11 8.63
C LEU A 91 -20.52 -3.84 8.12
N GLN A 92 -19.57 -3.97 7.19
CA GLN A 92 -18.91 -2.83 6.55
C GLN A 92 -19.93 -1.88 5.93
N LYS A 93 -20.86 -2.43 5.13
CA LYS A 93 -21.92 -1.63 4.51
C LYS A 93 -22.77 -0.89 5.53
N THR A 94 -23.14 -1.55 6.63
CA THR A 94 -23.96 -0.94 7.69
C THR A 94 -23.22 0.22 8.34
N LEU A 95 -21.93 0.06 8.65
CA LEU A 95 -21.09 1.11 9.22
C LEU A 95 -20.95 2.29 8.26
N GLU A 96 -20.71 2.04 6.97
CA GLU A 96 -20.62 3.08 5.94
C GLU A 96 -21.92 3.86 5.81
N ASP A 97 -23.07 3.18 5.79
CA ASP A 97 -24.38 3.81 5.69
C ASP A 97 -24.65 4.72 6.90
N LEU A 98 -24.35 4.25 8.13
CA LEU A 98 -24.47 5.05 9.34
C LEU A 98 -23.56 6.28 9.33
N ARG A 99 -22.29 6.11 8.92
CA ARG A 99 -21.34 7.22 8.76
C ARG A 99 -21.86 8.25 7.77
N ASN A 100 -22.33 7.83 6.62
CA ASN A 100 -22.85 8.71 5.58
C ASN A 100 -24.07 9.50 6.08
N ILE A 101 -24.98 8.86 6.81
CA ILE A 101 -26.14 9.52 7.42
C ILE A 101 -25.69 10.55 8.46
N ALA A 102 -24.75 10.20 9.34
CA ALA A 102 -24.23 11.11 10.35
C ALA A 102 -23.53 12.35 9.75
N ILE A 103 -22.85 12.19 8.60
CA ILE A 103 -22.23 13.29 7.86
C ILE A 103 -23.29 14.19 7.21
N MET A 104 -24.26 13.60 6.50
CA MET A 104 -25.25 14.37 5.73
C MET A 104 -26.35 14.98 6.59
N ARG A 105 -26.65 14.35 7.73
CA ARG A 105 -27.68 14.78 8.70
C ARG A 105 -27.08 14.69 10.11
N PRO A 106 -26.23 15.64 10.52
CA PRO A 106 -25.55 15.60 11.81
C PRO A 106 -26.55 15.88 12.94
N SER A 107 -27.10 14.81 13.51
CA SER A 107 -27.93 14.83 14.71
C SER A 107 -27.29 13.95 15.78
N GLU A 108 -27.56 14.24 17.05
CA GLU A 108 -27.02 13.45 18.17
C GLU A 108 -27.38 11.97 18.06
N ALA A 109 -28.62 11.66 17.68
CA ALA A 109 -29.08 10.30 17.48
C ALA A 109 -28.28 9.58 16.37
N ASN A 110 -28.08 10.22 15.23
CA ASN A 110 -27.35 9.63 14.10
C ASN A 110 -25.87 9.41 14.43
N VAL A 111 -25.24 10.38 15.12
CA VAL A 111 -23.85 10.25 15.58
C VAL A 111 -23.72 9.13 16.59
N ARG A 112 -24.66 9.02 17.55
CA ARG A 112 -24.66 7.95 18.56
C ARG A 112 -24.74 6.57 17.91
N SER A 113 -25.66 6.36 16.96
CA SER A 113 -25.77 5.07 16.26
C SER A 113 -24.51 4.69 15.48
N TYR A 114 -23.80 5.65 14.89
CA TYR A 114 -22.51 5.39 14.26
C TYR A 114 -21.44 4.98 15.28
N MET A 115 -21.33 5.72 16.40
CA MET A 115 -20.35 5.43 17.46
C MET A 115 -20.60 4.06 18.12
N GLU A 116 -21.85 3.65 18.28
CA GLU A 116 -22.19 2.33 18.86
C GLU A 116 -21.65 1.15 18.04
N LEU A 117 -21.45 1.31 16.72
CA LEU A 117 -20.87 0.28 15.86
C LEU A 117 -19.35 0.41 15.67
N GLU A 118 -18.77 1.58 15.93
CA GLU A 118 -17.33 1.83 15.77
C GLU A 118 -16.52 1.47 17.02
N MET A 119 -17.17 1.43 18.18
CA MET A 119 -16.57 1.24 19.51
C MET A 119 -16.54 -0.21 20.00
#